data_AF-A0A970EQ54-F1
#
_entry.id   AF-A0A970EQ54-F1
#
_cell.length_a   1.000
_cell.length_b   1.000
_cell.length_c   1.000
_cell.angle_alpha   90.00
_cell.angle_beta   90.00
_cell.angle_gamma   90.00
#
_symmetry.space_group_name_H-M   'P 1'
#
loop_
_entity.id
_entity.type
_entity.pdbx_description
1 polymer ?
#
loop_
_entity_poly.entity_id
_entity_poly.type
_entity_poly.pdbx_seq_one_letter_code
_entity_poly.pdbx_strand_id
1 'polypeptide(L)'
;MIPVSFLTSMLAGLAAKVGINQLTKHGYMPQSTYLKAALKALEKDDLDEAIRSYHLAVKKWPPSQRTEIAAEIISMAIAVRVAKLQRRVDELERQINPRRFSLQFWHNLLPKNKQRLEELRQEQQGCQEAISVLHRMKEKLHEKD
;
A
#
# COMPACT_ATOMS: atom_id res chain seq x y z
N MET A 1 -30.84 39.24 -6.46
CA MET A 1 -31.41 38.33 -7.47
C MET A 1 -30.23 37.54 -8.06
N ILE A 2 -30.15 36.23 -7.83
CA ILE A 2 -29.02 35.44 -8.37
C ILE A 2 -29.23 35.30 -9.89
N PRO A 3 -28.24 35.66 -10.73
CA PRO A 3 -28.42 35.60 -12.18
C PRO A 3 -28.56 34.15 -12.62
N VAL A 4 -29.53 33.89 -13.50
CA VAL A 4 -29.85 32.54 -14.02
C VAL A 4 -28.62 31.88 -14.68
N SER A 5 -27.73 32.68 -15.27
CA SER A 5 -26.45 32.22 -15.85
C SER A 5 -25.46 31.65 -14.83
N PHE A 6 -25.53 32.10 -13.57
CA PHE A 6 -24.67 31.59 -12.49
C PHE A 6 -25.20 30.25 -11.95
N LEU A 7 -26.53 30.10 -11.85
CA LEU A 7 -27.16 28.84 -11.46
C LEU A 7 -26.95 27.76 -12.52
N THR A 8 -27.06 28.09 -13.82
CA THR A 8 -26.84 27.13 -14.90
C THR A 8 -25.37 26.69 -14.99
N SER A 9 -24.41 27.60 -14.79
CA SER A 9 -22.98 27.22 -14.78
C SER A 9 -22.60 26.38 -13.55
N MET A 10 -23.16 26.66 -12.37
CA MET A 10 -23.01 25.79 -11.20
C MET A 10 -23.63 24.40 -11.42
N LEU A 11 -24.84 24.32 -11.97
CA LEU A 11 -25.51 23.05 -12.27
C LEU A 11 -24.75 22.24 -13.33
N ALA A 12 -24.25 22.89 -14.39
CA ALA A 12 -23.41 22.25 -15.39
C ALA A 12 -22.10 21.71 -14.79
N GLY A 13 -21.46 22.48 -13.90
CA GLY A 13 -20.27 22.05 -13.18
C GLY A 13 -20.54 20.85 -12.26
N LEU A 14 -21.68 20.84 -11.55
CA LEU A 14 -22.09 19.72 -10.70
C LEU A 14 -22.43 18.47 -11.53
N ALA A 15 -23.18 18.61 -12.62
CA ALA A 15 -23.53 17.51 -13.52
C ALA A 15 -22.29 16.90 -14.19
N ALA A 16 -21.37 17.73 -14.67
CA ALA A 16 -20.09 17.29 -15.22
C ALA A 16 -19.27 16.52 -14.16
N LYS A 17 -19.23 17.00 -12.92
CA LYS A 17 -18.53 16.33 -11.82
C LYS A 17 -19.13 14.97 -11.49
N VAL A 18 -20.46 14.84 -11.49
CA VAL A 18 -21.16 13.55 -11.27
C VAL A 18 -20.85 12.58 -12.41
N GLY A 19 -20.94 13.04 -13.66
CA GLY A 19 -20.62 12.23 -14.84
C GLY A 19 -19.17 11.74 -14.84
N ILE A 20 -18.21 12.63 -14.55
CA ILE A 20 -16.78 12.29 -14.41
C ILE A 20 -16.59 11.25 -13.30
N ASN A 21 -17.25 11.41 -12.15
CA ASN A 21 -17.16 10.44 -11.04
C ASN A 21 -17.74 9.07 -11.38
N GLN A 22 -18.76 9.01 -12.24
CA GLN A 22 -19.34 7.75 -12.66
C GLN A 22 -18.45 7.05 -13.69
N LEU A 23 -17.87 7.82 -14.62
CA LEU A 23 -16.90 7.32 -15.60
C LEU A 23 -15.60 6.83 -14.95
N THR A 24 -15.10 7.52 -13.91
CA THR A 24 -13.92 7.08 -13.16
C THR A 24 -14.16 5.74 -12.48
N LYS A 25 -15.31 5.57 -11.80
CA LYS A 25 -15.68 4.32 -11.11
C LYS A 25 -15.75 3.11 -12.03
N HIS A 26 -16.23 3.31 -13.26
CA HIS A 26 -16.41 2.21 -14.22
C HIS A 26 -15.25 2.00 -15.20
N GLY A 27 -14.09 2.64 -14.95
CA GLY A 27 -12.91 2.39 -15.77
C GLY A 27 -13.00 2.98 -17.18
N TYR A 28 -13.70 4.10 -17.40
CA TYR A 28 -13.87 4.71 -18.74
C TYR A 28 -12.92 5.88 -19.01
N MET A 29 -12.10 6.28 -18.04
CA MET A 29 -11.12 7.37 -18.22
C MET A 29 -9.86 6.90 -18.96
N PRO A 30 -9.13 7.76 -19.69
CA PRO A 30 -7.89 7.36 -20.34
C PRO A 30 -6.90 6.65 -19.39
N GLN A 31 -6.17 5.65 -19.88
CA GLN A 31 -5.18 4.87 -19.11
C GLN A 31 -4.21 5.76 -18.31
N SER A 32 -3.78 6.89 -18.88
CA SER A 32 -2.89 7.85 -18.21
C SER A 32 -3.49 8.48 -16.94
N THR A 33 -4.81 8.65 -16.88
CA THR A 33 -5.51 9.17 -15.70
C THR A 33 -5.39 8.22 -14.53
N TYR A 34 -5.64 6.93 -14.78
CA TYR A 34 -5.55 5.88 -13.76
C TYR A 34 -4.11 5.65 -13.32
N LEU A 35 -3.13 5.68 -14.25
CA LEU A 35 -1.71 5.63 -13.89
C LEU A 35 -1.28 6.80 -12.99
N LYS A 36 -1.73 8.01 -13.31
CA LYS A 36 -1.46 9.19 -12.48
C LYS A 36 -2.10 9.06 -11.10
N ALA A 37 -3.31 8.51 -11.01
CA ALA A 37 -3.97 8.24 -9.74
C ALA A 37 -3.19 7.19 -8.92
N ALA A 38 -2.75 6.11 -9.54
CA ALA A 38 -1.97 5.06 -8.89
C ALA A 38 -0.66 5.60 -8.29
N LEU A 39 0.12 6.37 -9.07
CA LEU A 39 1.37 6.95 -8.58
C LEU A 39 1.15 7.99 -7.48
N LYS A 40 0.06 8.78 -7.55
CA LYS A 40 -0.32 9.71 -6.48
C LYS A 40 -0.77 9.03 -5.19
N ALA A 41 -1.47 7.90 -5.30
CA ALA A 41 -1.86 7.10 -4.14
C ALA A 41 -0.62 6.53 -3.47
N LEU A 42 0.34 6.03 -4.27
CA LEU A 42 1.61 5.53 -3.78
C LEU A 42 2.43 6.62 -3.05
N GLU A 43 2.48 7.84 -3.59
CA GLU A 43 3.11 9.01 -2.95
C GLU A 43 2.49 9.33 -1.58
N LYS A 44 1.20 9.05 -1.40
CA LYS A 44 0.45 9.22 -0.15
C LYS A 44 0.50 8.00 0.77
N ASP A 45 1.34 7.03 0.45
CA ASP A 45 1.49 5.75 1.14
C ASP A 45 0.27 4.81 1.05
N ASP A 46 -0.75 5.16 0.27
CA ASP A 46 -1.99 4.38 0.06
C ASP A 46 -1.77 3.34 -1.04
N LEU A 47 -1.32 2.16 -0.62
CA LEU A 47 -0.97 1.06 -1.51
C LEU A 47 -2.19 0.36 -2.11
N ASP A 48 -3.30 0.28 -1.37
CA ASP A 48 -4.54 -0.33 -1.84
C ASP A 48 -5.13 0.48 -2.99
N GLU A 49 -5.25 1.80 -2.85
CA GLU A 49 -5.75 2.67 -3.92
C GLU A 49 -4.75 2.74 -5.10
N ALA A 50 -3.45 2.60 -4.84
CA ALA A 50 -2.45 2.52 -5.89
C ALA A 50 -2.65 1.28 -6.78
N ILE A 51 -2.79 0.10 -6.17
CA ILE A 51 -3.03 -1.16 -6.89
C ILE A 51 -4.37 -1.11 -7.62
N ARG A 52 -5.43 -0.67 -6.93
CA ARG A 52 -6.77 -0.54 -7.52
C ARG A 52 -6.77 0.39 -8.75
N SER A 53 -6.13 1.55 -8.64
CA SER A 53 -6.01 2.48 -9.76
C SER A 53 -5.17 1.90 -10.90
N TYR A 54 -4.11 1.16 -10.60
CA TYR A 54 -3.32 0.47 -11.61
C TYR A 54 -4.17 -0.57 -12.37
N HIS A 55 -4.95 -1.39 -11.67
CA HIS A 55 -5.85 -2.36 -12.30
C HIS A 55 -6.87 -1.70 -13.23
N LEU A 56 -7.45 -0.56 -12.82
CA LEU A 56 -8.33 0.22 -13.71
C LEU A 56 -7.63 0.69 -14.98
N ALA A 57 -6.32 0.98 -14.92
CA ALA A 57 -5.52 1.40 -16.08
C ALA A 57 -5.30 0.26 -17.10
N VAL A 58 -5.18 -0.98 -16.63
CA VAL A 58 -4.91 -2.16 -17.49
C VAL A 58 -6.15 -2.98 -17.84
N LYS A 59 -7.30 -2.71 -17.21
CA LYS A 59 -8.54 -3.47 -17.40
C LYS A 59 -9.15 -3.32 -18.80
N LYS A 60 -9.19 -2.10 -19.34
CA LYS A 60 -9.84 -1.82 -20.64
C LYS A 60 -8.88 -1.46 -21.76
N TRP A 61 -7.63 -1.19 -21.44
CA TRP A 61 -6.60 -0.83 -22.41
C TRP A 61 -5.47 -1.85 -22.37
N PRO A 62 -4.87 -2.17 -23.52
CA PRO A 62 -3.68 -3.00 -23.53
C PRO A 62 -2.59 -2.37 -22.65
N PRO A 63 -1.78 -3.18 -21.97
CA PRO A 63 -0.61 -2.70 -21.27
C PRO A 63 0.31 -1.90 -22.21
N SER A 64 0.80 -0.78 -21.72
CA SER A 64 1.81 0.03 -22.39
C SER A 64 3.11 0.01 -21.57
N GLN A 65 4.21 0.45 -22.16
CA GLN A 65 5.48 0.60 -21.43
C GLN A 65 5.30 1.44 -20.14
N ARG A 66 4.40 2.43 -20.15
CA ARG A 66 4.10 3.25 -18.96
C ARG A 66 3.36 2.47 -17.88
N THR A 67 2.49 1.52 -18.24
CA THR A 67 1.85 0.65 -17.24
C THR A 67 2.84 -0.34 -16.65
N GLU A 68 3.75 -0.88 -17.46
CA GLU A 68 4.80 -1.79 -16.97
C GLU A 68 5.70 -1.08 -15.95
N ILE A 69 6.19 0.12 -16.29
CA ILE A 69 6.99 0.95 -15.37
C ILE A 69 6.20 1.25 -14.08
N ALA A 70 4.91 1.56 -14.17
CA ALA A 70 4.10 1.82 -12.98
C ALA A 70 3.96 0.57 -12.09
N ALA A 71 3.77 -0.61 -12.68
CA ALA A 71 3.74 -1.86 -11.95
C ALA A 71 5.07 -2.14 -11.24
N GLU A 72 6.19 -1.91 -11.92
CA GLU A 72 7.53 -2.04 -11.33
C GLU A 72 7.74 -1.08 -10.16
N ILE A 73 7.33 0.19 -10.30
CA ILE A 73 7.43 1.19 -9.23
C ILE A 73 6.63 0.75 -8.00
N ILE A 74 5.38 0.30 -8.18
CA ILE A 74 4.54 -0.19 -7.08
C ILE A 74 5.18 -1.43 -6.44
N SER A 75 5.62 -2.39 -7.26
CA SER A 75 6.28 -3.61 -6.79
C SER A 75 7.56 -3.31 -5.99
N MET A 76 8.37 -2.36 -6.44
CA MET A 76 9.58 -1.90 -5.75
C MET A 76 9.24 -1.22 -4.42
N ALA A 77 8.20 -0.38 -4.40
CA ALA A 77 7.75 0.25 -3.16
C ALA A 77 7.32 -0.79 -2.11
N ILE A 78 6.59 -1.84 -2.53
CA ILE A 78 6.26 -2.98 -1.67
C ILE A 78 7.53 -3.68 -1.18
N ALA A 79 8.45 -3.99 -2.09
CA ALA A 79 9.70 -4.68 -1.74
C ALA A 79 10.53 -3.90 -0.71
N VAL A 80 10.62 -2.57 -0.83
CA VAL A 80 11.29 -1.71 0.14
C VAL A 80 10.62 -1.79 1.52
N ARG A 81 9.29 -1.78 1.58
CA ARG A 81 8.55 -1.92 2.85
C ARG A 81 8.78 -3.29 3.49
N VAL A 82 8.72 -4.37 2.70
CA VAL A 82 9.02 -5.73 3.16
C VAL A 82 10.45 -5.82 3.70
N ALA A 83 11.44 -5.26 3.00
CA ALA A 83 12.83 -5.27 3.45
C ALA A 83 13.03 -4.53 4.77
N LYS A 84 12.32 -3.42 5.00
CA LYS A 84 12.36 -2.70 6.28
C LYS A 84 11.77 -3.54 7.42
N LEU A 85 10.62 -4.17 7.20
CA LEU A 85 10.00 -5.05 8.19
C LEU A 85 10.86 -6.28 8.47
N GLN A 86 11.48 -6.88 7.45
CA GLN A 86 12.37 -8.03 7.63
C GLN A 86 13.58 -7.67 8.49
N ARG A 87 14.20 -6.50 8.28
CA ARG A 87 15.27 -6.01 9.16
C ARG A 87 14.79 -5.88 10.60
N ARG A 88 13.58 -5.39 10.81
CA ARG A 88 13.00 -5.28 12.15
C ARG A 88 12.76 -6.66 12.77
N VAL A 89 12.24 -7.62 12.01
CA VAL A 89 12.11 -9.02 12.46
C VAL A 89 13.46 -9.59 12.86
N ASP A 90 14.51 -9.37 12.06
CA ASP A 90 15.86 -9.87 12.34
C ASP A 90 16.46 -9.21 13.61
N GLU A 91 16.18 -7.93 13.85
CA GLU A 91 16.57 -7.22 15.08
C GLU A 91 15.84 -7.77 16.31
N LEU A 92 14.53 -8.02 16.20
CA LEU A 92 13.71 -8.58 17.28
C LEU A 92 14.14 -10.01 17.60
N GLU A 93 14.41 -10.82 16.57
CA GLU A 93 14.87 -12.20 16.73
C GLU A 93 16.18 -12.26 17.53
N ARG A 94 17.13 -11.35 17.27
CA ARG A 94 18.38 -11.26 18.04
C ARG A 94 18.17 -10.89 19.51
N GLN A 95 17.10 -10.15 19.82
CA GLN A 95 16.76 -9.76 21.20
C GLN A 95 16.01 -10.86 21.93
N ILE A 96 15.09 -11.54 21.25
CA ILE A 96 14.27 -12.62 21.80
C ILE A 96 15.14 -13.88 22.01
N ASN A 97 15.93 -14.23 20.99
CA ASN A 97 16.78 -15.42 20.95
C ASN A 97 18.27 -15.04 20.82
N PRO A 98 18.87 -14.41 21.85
CA PRO A 98 20.28 -14.07 21.83
C PRO A 98 21.16 -15.33 21.88
N ARG A 99 22.43 -15.19 21.51
CA ARG A 99 23.41 -16.27 21.62
C ARG A 99 23.46 -16.82 23.05
N ARG A 100 23.56 -18.15 23.17
CA ARG A 100 23.66 -18.83 24.47
C ARG A 100 24.80 -18.23 25.29
N PHE A 101 24.55 -18.07 26.59
CA PHE A 101 25.50 -17.52 27.57
C PHE A 101 25.92 -16.06 27.36
N SER A 102 25.32 -15.32 26.41
CA SER A 102 25.50 -13.87 26.34
C SER A 102 24.89 -13.15 27.56
N LEU A 103 25.34 -11.93 27.85
CA LEU A 103 24.72 -11.11 28.90
C LEU A 103 23.20 -10.95 28.67
N GLN A 104 22.78 -10.77 27.42
CA GLN A 104 21.38 -10.68 27.05
C GLN A 104 20.63 -11.99 27.33
N PHE A 105 21.24 -13.15 27.09
CA PHE A 105 20.65 -14.46 27.41
C PHE A 105 20.32 -14.57 28.90
N TRP A 106 21.27 -14.25 29.77
CA TRP A 106 21.05 -14.26 31.22
C TRP A 106 20.03 -13.21 31.66
N HIS A 107 20.08 -12.01 31.05
CA HIS A 107 19.11 -10.96 31.31
C HIS A 107 17.69 -11.43 30.96
N ASN A 108 17.50 -12.09 29.81
CA ASN A 108 16.21 -12.61 29.35
C ASN A 108 15.63 -13.71 30.27
N LEU A 109 16.46 -14.41 31.04
CA LEU A 109 16.00 -15.43 32.00
C LEU A 109 15.39 -14.83 33.28
N LEU A 110 15.62 -13.54 33.56
CA LEU A 110 15.10 -12.91 34.77
C LEU A 110 13.57 -12.76 34.70
N PRO A 111 12.81 -13.10 35.78
CA PRO A 111 11.35 -13.04 35.78
C PRO A 111 10.78 -11.68 35.39
N LYS A 112 11.46 -10.59 35.79
CA LYS A 112 11.08 -9.21 35.48
C LYS A 112 11.08 -8.86 34.00
N ASN A 113 11.78 -9.64 33.17
CA ASN A 113 11.90 -9.40 31.73
C ASN A 113 10.91 -10.23 30.89
N LYS A 114 10.11 -11.10 31.52
CA LYS A 114 9.14 -11.94 30.81
C LYS A 114 8.11 -11.13 30.03
N GLN A 115 7.55 -10.09 30.64
CA GLN A 115 6.56 -9.21 29.98
C GLN A 115 7.17 -8.53 28.75
N ARG A 116 8.36 -7.93 28.89
CA ARG A 116 9.08 -7.32 27.79
C ARG A 116 9.39 -8.30 26.65
N LEU A 117 9.76 -9.54 26.97
CA LEU A 117 9.98 -10.57 25.93
C LEU A 117 8.70 -10.92 25.19
N GLU A 118 7.56 -10.92 25.87
CA GLU A 118 6.27 -11.15 25.24
C GLU A 118 5.87 -9.99 24.31
N GLU A 119 6.10 -8.75 24.73
CA GLU A 119 5.92 -7.56 23.89
C GLU A 119 6.77 -7.63 22.61
N LEU A 120 8.05 -8.04 22.73
CA LEU A 120 8.93 -8.22 21.58
C LEU A 120 8.44 -9.32 20.63
N ARG A 121 7.89 -10.43 21.17
CA ARG A 121 7.29 -11.50 20.35
C ARG A 121 6.04 -11.02 19.62
N GLN A 122 5.18 -10.27 20.31
CA GLN A 122 4.00 -9.68 19.69
C GLN A 122 4.38 -8.70 18.58
N GLU A 123 5.40 -7.87 18.81
CA GLU A 123 5.93 -6.96 17.78
C GLU A 123 6.48 -7.74 16.57
N GLN A 124 7.20 -8.84 16.82
CA GLN A 124 7.74 -9.70 15.77
C GLN A 124 6.62 -10.33 14.95
N GLN A 125 5.58 -10.85 15.60
CA GLN A 125 4.39 -11.39 14.95
C GLN A 125 3.69 -10.34 14.10
N GLY A 126 3.47 -9.13 14.64
CA GLY A 126 2.87 -8.02 13.89
C GLY A 126 3.69 -7.64 12.64
N CYS A 127 5.02 -7.65 12.72
CA CYS A 127 5.88 -7.42 11.56
C CYS A 127 5.75 -8.54 10.50
N GLN A 128 5.69 -9.80 10.93
CA GLN A 128 5.51 -10.94 10.03
C GLN A 128 4.14 -10.92 9.34
N GLU A 129 3.09 -10.58 10.08
CA GLU A 129 1.75 -10.39 9.53
C GLU A 129 1.73 -9.27 8.49
N ALA A 130 2.34 -8.12 8.79
CA ALA A 130 2.44 -7.01 7.84
C ALA A 130 3.22 -7.41 6.56
N ILE A 131 4.30 -8.18 6.69
CA ILE A 131 5.02 -8.74 5.53
C ILE A 131 4.08 -9.63 4.70
N SER A 132 3.30 -10.49 5.34
CA SER A 132 2.35 -11.38 4.63
C SER A 132 1.29 -10.58 3.86
N VAL A 133 0.79 -9.49 4.44
CA VAL A 133 -0.18 -8.59 3.78
C VAL A 133 0.45 -7.93 2.56
N LEU A 134 1.67 -7.41 2.70
CA LEU A 134 2.41 -6.80 1.59
C LEU A 134 2.69 -7.80 0.46
N HIS A 135 3.00 -9.05 0.77
CA HIS A 135 3.13 -10.10 -0.25
C HIS A 135 1.83 -10.35 -0.99
N ARG A 136 0.70 -10.49 -0.28
CA ARG A 136 -0.63 -10.62 -0.91
C ARG A 136 -0.97 -9.42 -1.78
N MET A 137 -0.63 -8.20 -1.35
CA MET A 137 -0.82 -6.98 -2.17
C MET A 137 0.04 -7.02 -3.44
N LYS A 138 1.28 -7.52 -3.36
CA LYS A 138 2.13 -7.72 -4.53
C LYS A 138 1.57 -8.78 -5.49
N GLU A 139 1.01 -9.85 -4.97
CA GLU A 139 0.34 -10.87 -5.79
C GLU A 139 -0.86 -10.26 -6.52
N LYS A 140 -1.71 -9.51 -5.81
CA LYS A 140 -2.84 -8.79 -6.40
C LYS A 140 -2.42 -7.87 -7.54
N LEU A 141 -1.27 -7.20 -7.45
CA LEU A 141 -0.77 -6.35 -8.53
C LEU A 141 -0.60 -7.12 -9.86
N HIS A 142 -0.26 -8.41 -9.79
CA HIS A 142 -0.06 -9.29 -10.94
C HIS A 142 -1.30 -10.10 -11.33
N GLU A 143 -2.29 -10.20 -10.45
CA GLU A 143 -3.60 -10.76 -10.80
C GLU A 143 -4.29 -9.86 -11.83
N LYS A 144 -4.70 -10.48 -12.93
CA LYS A 144 -5.62 -9.88 -13.89
C LYS A 144 -7.03 -10.30 -13.49
N ASP A 145 -7.85 -9.35 -13.08
CA ASP A 145 -9.32 -9.52 -13.00
C ASP A 145 -9.92 -9.89 -14.35
#